data_AF-A0A7Y0CUP1-F1
#
_entry.id   AF-A0A7Y0CUP1-F1
#
_cell.length_a   1.000
_cell.length_b   1.000
_cell.length_c   1.000
_cell.angle_alpha   90.00
_cell.angle_beta   90.00
_cell.angle_gamma   90.00
#
_symmetry.space_group_name_H-M   'P 1'
#
loop_
_entity.id
_entity.type
_entity.pdbx_description
1 polymer ?
#
loop_
_entity_poly.entity_id
_entity_poly.type
_entity_poly.pdbx_seq_one_letter_code
_entity_poly.pdbx_strand_id
1 'polypeptide(L)'
;MDHAGVPAGSTTGTSHRVADATGVLLLVVLMGMLGIGAAHPASAATPQNASVSTSTSAPTITIKGAEVGGKVQLSATLTVANGQPQAGAPVEFFFNTTQFGTPARPVPLGSVTTDKTGVATLILGGDANHLYRPTTKGPQEFGATFTPTTADAKPISSTVSVNITVARSAYTPAPAKPLAGLGKGLVLAIFTIVAAIWLTLITQIWRVRRVRLAVQEPAPSTANRESPARVGAGR
;
A
#
# COMPACT_ATOMS: atom_id res chain seq x y z
N MET A 1 16.80 -73.27 16.97
CA MET A 1 16.39 -73.56 15.59
C MET A 1 15.32 -72.53 15.26
N ASP A 2 15.75 -71.52 14.52
CA ASP A 2 14.91 -70.44 14.01
C ASP A 2 13.89 -70.98 13.02
N HIS A 3 12.73 -70.32 12.95
CA HIS A 3 12.00 -69.87 11.75
C HIS A 3 10.58 -69.50 12.20
N ALA A 4 10.28 -68.21 12.31
CA ALA A 4 9.85 -67.32 11.23
C ALA A 4 8.38 -67.54 10.84
N GLY A 5 7.61 -66.45 10.84
CA GLY A 5 6.34 -66.37 10.13
C GLY A 5 5.20 -65.74 10.92
N VAL A 6 5.03 -64.42 10.78
CA VAL A 6 3.75 -63.74 11.03
C VAL A 6 2.89 -63.89 9.77
N PRO A 7 1.57 -64.06 9.90
CA PRO A 7 0.70 -63.02 9.33
C PRO A 7 -0.55 -62.70 10.19
N ALA A 8 -1.09 -61.52 9.89
CA ALA A 8 -2.21 -60.86 10.53
C ALA A 8 -3.60 -61.39 10.10
N GLY A 9 -4.61 -61.08 10.92
CA GLY A 9 -6.05 -61.20 10.65
C GLY A 9 -6.66 -62.53 11.11
N SER A 10 -7.87 -62.63 11.65
CA SER A 10 -8.96 -61.70 11.87
C SER A 10 -9.96 -62.32 12.88
N THR A 11 -10.68 -61.44 13.59
CA THR A 11 -11.95 -61.62 14.32
C THR A 11 -12.64 -63.00 14.36
N THR A 12 -12.89 -63.54 15.55
CA THR A 12 -14.18 -64.18 15.90
C THR A 12 -14.35 -64.18 17.42
N GLY A 13 -15.48 -63.67 17.93
CA GLY A 13 -15.77 -63.60 19.35
C GLY A 13 -16.36 -64.90 19.91
N THR A 14 -16.42 -65.00 21.24
CA THR A 14 -17.57 -65.58 21.94
C THR A 14 -17.62 -65.01 23.36
N SER A 15 -18.82 -64.56 23.70
CA SER A 15 -19.28 -63.92 24.93
C SER A 15 -18.97 -64.69 26.21
N HIS A 16 -18.90 -63.99 27.36
CA HIS A 16 -19.79 -64.26 28.50
C HIS A 16 -19.68 -63.24 29.64
N ARG A 17 -20.82 -62.57 29.88
CA ARG A 17 -21.41 -62.15 31.18
C ARG A 17 -20.60 -61.07 31.95
N VAL A 18 -21.18 -60.15 32.71
CA VAL A 18 -22.26 -60.26 33.69
C VAL A 18 -22.85 -58.85 33.91
N ALA A 19 -24.17 -58.84 34.14
CA ALA A 19 -25.03 -57.92 34.87
C ALA A 19 -24.61 -56.49 35.28
N ASP A 20 -25.68 -55.69 35.35
CA ASP A 20 -25.95 -54.66 36.35
C ASP A 20 -25.49 -53.22 36.06
N ALA A 21 -26.43 -52.43 35.52
CA ALA A 21 -26.72 -51.06 35.96
C ALA A 21 -27.89 -50.52 35.12
N THR A 22 -29.10 -50.90 35.52
CA THR A 22 -30.34 -50.30 35.04
C THR A 22 -30.46 -48.90 35.64
N GLY A 23 -30.29 -47.84 34.85
CA GLY A 23 -30.56 -46.49 35.35
C GLY A 23 -29.97 -45.38 34.48
N VAL A 24 -30.85 -44.67 33.78
CA VAL A 24 -30.61 -43.34 33.19
C VAL A 24 -29.76 -43.32 31.91
N LEU A 25 -30.33 -43.80 30.80
CA LEU A 25 -30.01 -43.22 29.48
C LEU A 25 -31.12 -43.48 28.45
N LEU A 26 -32.37 -43.13 28.78
CA LEU A 26 -33.50 -43.27 27.87
C LEU A 26 -34.18 -41.90 27.69
N LEU A 27 -33.44 -40.92 27.13
CA LEU A 27 -34.00 -39.63 26.70
C LEU A 27 -33.15 -38.81 25.70
N VAL A 28 -32.38 -39.42 24.78
CA VAL A 28 -31.59 -38.63 23.79
C VAL A 28 -31.70 -39.09 22.33
N VAL A 29 -32.33 -40.22 22.01
CA VAL A 29 -32.32 -40.75 20.63
C VAL A 29 -33.64 -40.55 19.86
N LEU A 30 -34.63 -39.87 20.43
CA LEU A 30 -35.90 -39.58 19.75
C LEU A 30 -36.17 -38.08 19.59
N MET A 31 -35.18 -37.34 19.08
CA MET A 31 -35.37 -35.94 18.63
C MET A 31 -34.54 -35.64 17.37
N GLY A 32 -34.38 -36.64 16.49
CA GLY A 32 -33.86 -36.46 15.14
C GLY A 32 -35.02 -36.62 14.16
N MET A 33 -35.15 -35.67 13.24
CA MET A 33 -36.18 -35.55 12.19
C MET A 33 -37.42 -34.74 12.59
N LEU A 34 -37.29 -33.41 12.63
CA LEU A 34 -38.39 -32.52 12.27
C LEU A 34 -37.83 -31.18 11.75
N GLY A 35 -38.07 -30.89 10.47
CA GLY A 35 -38.16 -29.51 9.97
C GLY A 35 -36.92 -28.89 9.31
N ILE A 36 -36.42 -29.46 8.21
CA ILE A 36 -35.78 -28.64 7.16
C ILE A 36 -36.91 -27.95 6.40
N GLY A 37 -37.49 -26.90 7.01
CA GLY A 37 -38.34 -25.97 6.29
C GLY A 37 -37.45 -25.15 5.38
N ALA A 38 -37.77 -25.12 4.09
CA ALA A 38 -37.13 -24.23 3.13
C ALA A 38 -37.15 -22.80 3.69
N ALA A 39 -35.98 -22.30 4.09
CA ALA A 39 -35.80 -20.89 4.35
C ALA A 39 -36.03 -20.19 3.01
N HIS A 40 -37.19 -19.55 2.88
CA HIS A 40 -37.46 -18.63 1.80
C HIS A 40 -36.28 -17.64 1.73
N PRO A 41 -35.79 -17.27 0.54
CA PRO A 41 -34.81 -16.21 0.44
C PRO A 41 -35.40 -14.99 1.14
N ALA A 42 -34.66 -14.46 2.12
CA ALA A 42 -34.96 -13.15 2.68
C ALA A 42 -34.89 -12.16 1.52
N SER A 43 -36.05 -11.84 0.95
CA SER A 43 -36.16 -10.77 -0.03
C SER A 43 -35.79 -9.50 0.71
N ALA A 44 -34.62 -8.97 0.37
CA ALA A 44 -34.25 -7.61 0.72
C ALA A 44 -35.35 -6.71 0.15
N ALA A 45 -36.18 -6.16 1.03
CA ALA A 45 -37.11 -5.12 0.65
C ALA A 45 -36.29 -3.95 0.10
N THR A 46 -36.42 -3.72 -1.21
CA THR A 46 -36.16 -2.42 -1.83
C THR A 46 -36.87 -1.36 -0.97
N PRO A 47 -36.22 -0.27 -0.54
CA PRO A 47 -36.91 0.79 0.18
C PRO A 47 -37.90 1.45 -0.78
N GLN A 48 -39.16 1.01 -0.70
CA GLN A 48 -40.27 1.63 -1.37
C GLN A 48 -40.71 2.79 -0.48
N ASN A 49 -40.56 3.98 -1.04
CA ASN A 49 -40.95 5.26 -0.47
C ASN A 49 -42.45 5.21 -0.10
N ALA A 50 -42.78 4.87 1.14
CA ALA A 50 -44.14 4.86 1.64
C ALA A 50 -44.14 5.46 3.05
N SER A 51 -44.42 6.76 3.10
CA SER A 51 -44.72 7.50 4.30
C SER A 51 -45.97 6.91 4.96
N VAL A 52 -45.79 6.23 6.09
CA VAL A 52 -46.87 5.91 7.03
C VAL A 52 -46.52 6.57 8.36
N SER A 53 -47.21 7.67 8.64
CA SER A 53 -47.08 8.45 9.86
C SER A 53 -47.90 7.80 10.97
N THR A 54 -47.23 7.08 11.86
CA THR A 54 -47.73 6.76 13.21
C THR A 54 -46.78 7.40 14.21
N SER A 55 -47.23 8.49 14.83
CA SER A 55 -46.41 9.36 15.67
C SER A 55 -46.08 8.70 17.02
N THR A 56 -45.03 7.91 17.01
CA THR A 56 -44.04 7.85 18.09
C THR A 56 -42.69 7.91 17.38
N SER A 57 -42.37 9.11 16.90
CA SER A 57 -41.29 9.36 15.95
C SER A 57 -39.97 8.78 16.47
N ALA A 58 -39.25 8.02 15.65
CA ALA A 58 -37.95 7.47 16.00
C ALA A 58 -36.85 8.54 15.90
N PRO A 59 -35.71 8.41 16.60
CA PRO A 59 -34.57 9.28 16.36
C PRO A 59 -34.16 9.22 14.88
N THR A 60 -33.81 10.38 14.32
CA THR A 60 -33.50 10.54 12.90
C THR A 60 -32.12 11.15 12.75
N ILE A 61 -31.34 10.61 11.80
CA ILE A 61 -30.05 11.16 11.40
C ILE A 61 -30.11 11.56 9.94
N THR A 62 -29.63 12.76 9.63
CA THR A 62 -29.47 13.25 8.24
C THR A 62 -28.05 13.72 8.04
N ILE A 63 -27.46 13.44 6.88
CA ILE A 63 -26.10 13.88 6.56
C ILE A 63 -26.11 14.78 5.34
N LYS A 64 -25.29 15.84 5.41
CA LYS A 64 -24.93 16.71 4.29
C LYS A 64 -23.43 16.67 4.11
N GLY A 65 -22.99 16.79 2.86
CA GLY A 65 -21.58 16.79 2.51
C GLY A 65 -21.29 17.79 1.40
N ALA A 66 -20.15 18.45 1.49
CA ALA A 66 -19.64 19.32 0.43
C ALA A 66 -18.11 19.22 0.38
N GLU A 67 -17.56 19.30 -0.83
CA GLU A 67 -16.13 19.47 -1.01
C GLU A 67 -15.82 20.96 -1.28
N VAL A 68 -14.88 21.52 -0.52
CA VAL A 68 -14.41 22.90 -0.67
C VAL A 68 -12.89 22.91 -0.58
N GLY A 69 -12.22 23.32 -1.67
CA GLY A 69 -10.76 23.46 -1.69
C GLY A 69 -9.99 22.15 -1.46
N GLY A 70 -10.55 21.01 -1.86
CA GLY A 70 -9.96 19.68 -1.64
C GLY A 70 -10.02 19.17 -0.20
N LYS A 71 -10.90 19.77 0.62
CA LYS A 71 -11.35 19.23 1.90
C LYS A 71 -12.81 18.81 1.75
N VAL A 72 -13.20 17.75 2.44
CA VAL A 72 -14.60 17.30 2.49
C VAL A 72 -15.15 17.64 3.86
N GLN A 73 -16.20 18.46 3.89
CA GLN A 73 -16.94 18.78 5.10
C GLN A 73 -18.22 17.93 5.12
N LEU A 74 -18.35 17.10 6.14
CA LEU A 74 -19.55 16.32 6.44
C LEU A 74 -20.23 16.92 7.66
N SER A 75 -21.56 17.04 7.63
CA SER A 75 -22.37 17.50 8.75
C SER A 75 -23.54 16.56 8.93
N ALA A 76 -23.59 15.90 10.07
CA ALA A 76 -24.69 15.03 10.47
C ALA A 76 -25.57 15.78 11.48
N THR A 77 -26.86 15.89 11.20
CA THR A 77 -27.86 16.41 12.12
C THR A 77 -28.63 15.24 12.73
N LEU A 78 -28.61 15.16 14.06
CA LEU A 78 -29.30 14.14 14.84
C LEU A 78 -30.45 14.78 15.63
N THR A 79 -31.64 14.21 15.47
CA THR A 79 -32.82 14.59 16.23
C THR A 79 -33.35 13.40 17.02
N VAL A 80 -33.73 13.64 18.27
CA VAL A 80 -34.48 12.66 19.07
C VAL A 80 -35.90 12.47 18.52
N ALA A 81 -36.60 11.50 19.08
CA ALA A 81 -37.98 11.14 18.75
C ALA A 81 -38.94 12.34 18.60
N ASN A 82 -38.87 13.35 19.47
CA ASN A 82 -39.76 14.51 19.42
C ASN A 82 -39.32 15.60 18.41
N GLY A 83 -38.35 15.31 17.55
CA GLY A 83 -37.79 16.26 16.57
C GLY A 83 -36.81 17.29 17.16
N GLN A 84 -36.57 17.26 18.47
CA GLN A 84 -35.57 18.13 19.10
C GLN A 84 -34.14 17.69 18.76
N PRO A 85 -33.18 18.63 18.71
CA PRO A 85 -31.79 18.29 18.48
C PRO A 85 -31.24 17.43 19.61
N GLN A 86 -30.47 16.39 19.25
CA GLN A 86 -29.82 15.52 20.22
C GLN A 86 -28.37 15.96 20.42
N ALA A 87 -28.07 16.58 21.56
CA ALA A 87 -26.71 17.02 21.90
C ALA A 87 -25.87 15.93 22.58
N GLY A 88 -24.55 16.01 22.44
CA GLY A 88 -23.60 15.13 23.12
C GLY A 88 -23.60 13.68 22.65
N ALA A 89 -24.24 13.38 21.52
CA ALA A 89 -24.34 12.04 20.97
C ALA A 89 -23.14 11.73 20.06
N PRO A 90 -22.43 10.61 20.24
CA PRO A 90 -21.33 10.24 19.35
C PRO A 90 -21.88 9.78 17.99
N VAL A 91 -21.51 10.48 16.93
CA VAL A 91 -21.87 10.13 15.55
C VAL A 91 -20.61 9.62 14.85
N GLU A 92 -20.68 8.39 14.35
CA GLU A 92 -19.59 7.76 13.59
C GLU A 92 -19.75 8.06 12.11
N PHE A 93 -18.70 8.57 11.49
CA PHE A 93 -18.65 8.84 10.05
C PHE A 93 -17.88 7.73 9.33
N PHE A 94 -18.32 7.43 8.10
CA PHE A 94 -17.68 6.45 7.24
C PHE A 94 -17.78 6.87 5.77
N PHE A 95 -17.01 6.22 4.91
CA PHE A 95 -17.25 6.23 3.46
C PHE A 95 -17.40 4.81 2.94
N ASN A 96 -18.19 4.65 1.89
CA ASN A 96 -18.36 3.35 1.24
C ASN A 96 -17.38 3.21 0.08
N THR A 97 -16.73 2.06 -0.02
CA THR A 97 -15.81 1.75 -1.11
C THR A 97 -15.89 0.30 -1.56
N THR A 98 -15.75 0.08 -2.86
CA THR A 98 -15.63 -1.25 -3.46
C THR A 98 -14.19 -1.73 -3.58
N GLN A 99 -13.21 -0.89 -3.18
CA GLN A 99 -11.78 -1.24 -3.21
C GLN A 99 -11.45 -2.45 -2.31
N PHE A 100 -12.26 -2.68 -1.27
CA PHE A 100 -12.13 -3.82 -0.35
C PHE A 100 -13.11 -4.96 -0.66
N GLY A 101 -13.63 -5.00 -1.89
CA GLY A 101 -14.54 -6.03 -2.38
C GLY A 101 -15.95 -5.53 -2.64
N THR A 102 -16.78 -6.43 -3.16
CA THR A 102 -18.20 -6.21 -3.45
C THR A 102 -19.07 -7.11 -2.56
N PRO A 103 -20.13 -6.59 -1.91
CA PRO A 103 -20.65 -5.23 -2.00
C PRO A 103 -19.74 -4.18 -1.33
N ALA A 104 -20.00 -2.89 -1.60
CA ALA A 104 -19.23 -1.79 -1.03
C ALA A 104 -19.16 -1.89 0.50
N ARG A 105 -17.96 -1.67 1.05
CA ARG A 105 -17.70 -1.78 2.49
C ARG A 105 -17.59 -0.39 3.13
N PRO A 106 -18.15 -0.19 4.32
CA PRO A 106 -17.96 1.03 5.07
C PRO A 106 -16.55 1.05 5.66
N VAL A 107 -15.86 2.17 5.51
CA VAL A 107 -14.54 2.42 6.10
C VAL A 107 -14.69 3.58 7.09
N PRO A 108 -14.32 3.38 8.38
CA PRO A 108 -14.50 4.39 9.40
C PRO A 108 -13.60 5.61 9.13
N LEU A 109 -14.18 6.80 9.28
CA LEU A 109 -13.50 8.09 9.12
C LEU A 109 -13.25 8.78 10.47
N GLY A 110 -13.97 8.39 11.51
CA GLY A 110 -13.87 8.95 12.85
C GLY A 110 -15.23 9.09 13.52
N SER A 111 -15.24 9.55 14.76
CA SER A 111 -16.45 9.84 15.53
C SER A 111 -16.42 11.27 16.05
N VAL A 112 -17.55 11.96 15.97
CA VAL A 112 -17.71 13.34 16.45
C VAL A 112 -18.98 13.42 17.28
N THR A 113 -18.90 14.03 18.46
CA THR A 113 -20.06 14.27 19.31
C THR A 113 -20.88 15.44 18.76
N THR A 114 -22.20 15.29 18.72
CA THR A 114 -23.10 16.38 18.34
C THR A 114 -23.01 17.54 19.32
N ASP A 115 -23.11 18.76 18.79
CA ASP A 115 -23.14 19.99 19.58
C ASP A 115 -24.55 20.25 20.19
N LYS A 116 -24.72 21.42 20.80
CA LYS A 116 -26.02 21.82 21.40
C LYS A 116 -27.16 21.94 20.38
N THR A 117 -26.85 22.06 19.10
CA THR A 117 -27.80 22.12 17.99
C THR A 117 -28.06 20.75 17.37
N GLY A 118 -27.47 19.69 17.93
CA GLY A 118 -27.62 18.33 17.43
C GLY A 118 -26.79 18.06 16.17
N VAL A 119 -25.79 18.90 15.88
CA VAL A 119 -24.97 18.78 14.67
C VAL A 119 -23.58 18.26 15.03
N ALA A 120 -23.13 17.23 14.32
CA ALA A 120 -21.76 16.74 14.33
C ALA A 120 -21.10 17.09 13.00
N THR A 121 -19.98 17.81 13.04
CA THR A 121 -19.25 18.24 11.84
C THR A 121 -17.87 17.60 11.78
N LEU A 122 -17.58 16.93 10.67
CA LEU A 122 -16.30 16.30 10.39
C LEU A 122 -15.66 16.94 9.14
N ILE A 123 -14.41 17.40 9.26
CA ILE A 123 -13.67 18.00 8.15
C ILE A 123 -12.49 17.09 7.78
N LEU A 124 -12.58 16.44 6.63
CA LEU A 124 -11.55 15.53 6.12
C LEU A 124 -10.47 16.30 5.35
N GLY A 125 -9.21 15.89 5.50
CA GLY A 125 -8.06 16.49 4.81
C GLY A 125 -7.63 17.85 5.38
N GLY A 126 -8.19 18.25 6.53
CA GLY A 126 -7.94 19.52 7.20
C GLY A 126 -6.82 19.49 8.24
N ASP A 127 -6.65 18.38 8.97
CA ASP A 127 -5.73 18.26 10.11
C ASP A 127 -5.10 16.85 10.22
N ALA A 128 -4.25 16.64 11.22
CA ALA A 128 -3.49 15.40 11.42
C ALA A 128 -4.33 14.23 11.95
N ASN A 129 -5.54 14.48 12.47
CA ASN A 129 -6.41 13.45 13.01
C ASN A 129 -7.47 13.01 11.98
N HIS A 130 -7.83 13.88 11.05
CA HIS A 130 -8.76 13.62 9.95
C HIS A 130 -8.01 13.37 8.63
N LEU A 131 -7.15 12.35 8.67
CA LEU A 131 -6.17 12.02 7.63
C LEU A 131 -6.77 11.57 6.30
N TYR A 132 -8.06 11.22 6.28
CA TYR A 132 -8.69 10.80 5.04
C TYR A 132 -8.63 11.93 4.00
N ARG A 133 -7.95 11.64 2.89
CA ARG A 133 -7.86 12.51 1.72
C ARG A 133 -8.41 11.74 0.53
N PRO A 134 -9.44 12.25 -0.17
CA PRO A 134 -9.94 11.59 -1.36
C PRO A 134 -8.82 11.39 -2.38
N THR A 135 -8.64 10.14 -2.83
CA THR A 135 -7.61 9.76 -3.81
C THR A 135 -8.14 9.67 -5.23
N THR A 136 -9.46 9.72 -5.41
CA THR A 136 -10.14 9.55 -6.69
C THR A 136 -11.11 10.70 -6.90
N LYS A 137 -11.21 11.21 -8.13
CA LYS A 137 -12.21 12.21 -8.51
C LYS A 137 -13.54 11.55 -8.85
N GLY A 138 -14.63 12.27 -8.68
CA GLY A 138 -15.98 11.83 -9.00
C GLY A 138 -16.86 11.64 -7.76
N PRO A 139 -18.08 11.12 -7.94
CA PRO A 139 -19.01 10.91 -6.85
C PRO A 139 -18.48 9.85 -5.88
N GLN A 140 -18.49 10.20 -4.60
CA GLN A 140 -18.11 9.32 -3.52
C GLN A 140 -19.17 9.33 -2.43
N GLU A 141 -19.54 8.14 -1.95
CA GLU A 141 -20.56 7.98 -0.92
C GLU A 141 -19.95 8.05 0.48
N PHE A 142 -20.47 8.98 1.28
CA PHE A 142 -20.17 9.15 2.69
C PHE A 142 -21.41 8.85 3.52
N GLY A 143 -21.22 8.45 4.76
CA GLY A 143 -22.33 8.21 5.67
C GLY A 143 -21.99 8.53 7.11
N ALA A 144 -23.06 8.59 7.91
CA ALA A 144 -23.00 8.72 9.34
C ALA A 144 -23.92 7.69 9.98
N THR A 145 -23.47 7.12 11.09
CA THR A 145 -24.22 6.17 11.91
C THR A 145 -24.28 6.67 13.34
N PHE A 146 -25.46 6.51 13.95
CA PHE A 146 -25.67 6.73 15.37
C PHE A 146 -26.31 5.48 15.96
N THR A 147 -25.73 4.99 17.06
CA THR A 147 -26.29 3.89 17.85
C THR A 147 -26.84 4.46 19.15
N PRO A 148 -28.17 4.45 19.33
CA PRO A 148 -28.76 4.92 20.58
C PRO A 148 -28.31 4.05 21.77
N THR A 149 -28.09 4.65 22.93
CA THR A 149 -27.56 3.97 24.13
C THR A 149 -28.57 3.04 24.82
N THR A 150 -29.81 3.01 24.35
CA THR A 150 -30.84 2.08 24.85
C THR A 150 -30.55 0.65 24.39
N ALA A 151 -30.63 -0.31 25.31
CA ALA A 151 -30.13 -1.69 25.15
C ALA A 151 -30.61 -2.44 23.88
N ASP A 152 -31.79 -2.09 23.34
CA ASP A 152 -32.37 -2.76 22.17
C ASP A 152 -32.47 -1.86 20.92
N ALA A 153 -31.83 -0.68 20.93
CA ALA A 153 -31.93 0.23 19.80
C ALA A 153 -31.03 -0.17 18.64
N LYS A 154 -31.65 -0.31 17.47
CA LYS A 154 -30.94 -0.51 16.20
C LYS A 154 -30.19 0.77 15.80
N PRO A 155 -28.94 0.66 15.30
CA PRO A 155 -28.25 1.80 14.73
C PRO A 155 -29.05 2.43 13.58
N ILE A 156 -29.07 3.76 13.55
CA ILE A 156 -29.63 4.54 12.45
C ILE A 156 -28.48 5.09 11.61
N SER A 157 -28.63 5.05 10.28
CA SER A 157 -27.59 5.51 9.35
C SER A 157 -28.19 6.37 8.25
N SER A 158 -27.40 7.30 7.72
CA SER A 158 -27.74 8.13 6.57
C SER A 158 -26.51 8.27 5.67
N THR A 159 -26.71 8.34 4.35
CA THR A 159 -25.63 8.51 3.37
C THR A 159 -25.87 9.71 2.47
N VAL A 160 -24.78 10.24 1.91
CA VAL A 160 -24.76 11.34 0.94
C VAL A 160 -23.65 11.10 -0.07
N SER A 161 -23.94 11.40 -1.34
CA SER A 161 -22.92 11.41 -2.40
C SER A 161 -22.31 12.80 -2.51
N VAL A 162 -20.99 12.88 -2.35
CA VAL A 162 -20.22 14.12 -2.53
C VAL A 162 -19.36 13.96 -3.78
N ASN A 163 -19.46 14.91 -4.70
CA ASN A 163 -18.64 14.91 -5.89
C ASN A 163 -17.25 15.48 -5.60
N ILE A 164 -16.23 14.63 -5.66
CA ILE A 164 -14.84 15.01 -5.42
C ILE A 164 -14.20 15.55 -6.69
N THR A 165 -13.69 16.76 -6.63
CA THR A 165 -13.06 17.53 -7.69
C THR A 165 -11.54 17.57 -7.53
N VAL A 166 -11.05 17.57 -6.29
CA VAL A 166 -9.62 17.57 -5.94
C VAL A 166 -9.25 16.26 -5.26
N ALA A 167 -8.69 15.34 -6.05
CA ALA A 167 -8.08 14.12 -5.56
C ALA A 167 -6.59 14.34 -5.26
N ARG A 168 -6.11 13.85 -4.11
CA ARG A 168 -4.69 13.84 -3.77
C ARG A 168 -4.18 12.41 -3.70
N SER A 169 -3.08 12.14 -4.40
CA SER A 169 -2.40 10.85 -4.30
C SER A 169 -1.82 10.68 -2.89
N ALA A 170 -2.00 9.49 -2.31
CA ALA A 170 -1.33 9.09 -1.08
C ALA A 170 0.16 8.79 -1.30
N TYR A 171 0.60 8.66 -2.56
CA TYR A 171 1.97 8.35 -2.90
C TYR A 171 2.84 9.62 -2.86
N THR A 172 3.84 9.62 -2.00
CA THR A 172 4.98 10.53 -2.08
C THR A 172 6.14 9.78 -2.75
N PRO A 173 6.67 10.28 -3.88
CA PRO A 173 7.82 9.66 -4.51
C PRO A 173 8.98 9.57 -3.53
N ALA A 174 9.71 8.44 -3.56
CA ALA A 174 10.92 8.30 -2.78
C ALA A 174 11.88 9.46 -3.12
N PRO A 175 12.60 10.03 -2.13
CA PRO A 175 13.64 11.01 -2.39
C PRO A 175 14.60 10.50 -3.47
N ALA A 176 15.06 11.40 -4.33
CA ALA A 176 16.01 11.05 -5.37
C ALA A 176 17.19 10.30 -4.75
N LYS A 177 17.51 9.11 -5.28
CA LYS A 177 18.59 8.28 -4.74
C LYS A 177 19.90 9.09 -4.74
N PRO A 178 20.63 9.19 -3.62
CA PRO A 178 21.85 9.99 -3.53
C PRO A 178 22.97 9.52 -4.46
N LEU A 179 22.83 8.31 -5.02
CA LEU A 179 23.85 7.65 -5.83
C LEU A 179 23.57 7.70 -7.34
N ALA A 180 22.46 8.32 -7.78
CA ALA A 180 22.06 8.34 -9.20
C ALA A 180 23.08 9.05 -10.13
N GLY A 181 24.05 9.80 -9.58
CA GLY A 181 25.12 10.46 -10.33
C GLY A 181 26.50 9.81 -10.26
N LEU A 182 26.72 8.83 -9.37
CA LEU A 182 28.05 8.28 -9.12
C LEU A 182 28.61 7.51 -10.32
N GLY A 183 27.75 6.85 -11.10
CA GLY A 183 28.16 6.14 -12.31
C GLY A 183 28.79 7.06 -13.35
N LYS A 184 28.24 8.27 -13.55
CA LYS A 184 28.77 9.24 -14.52
C LYS A 184 30.09 9.85 -14.06
N GLY A 185 30.20 10.14 -12.76
CA GLY A 185 31.44 10.64 -12.15
C GLY A 185 32.57 9.62 -12.22
N LEU A 186 32.29 8.35 -11.94
CA LEU A 186 33.28 7.27 -12.00
C LEU A 186 33.82 7.07 -13.42
N VAL A 187 32.95 7.05 -14.44
CA VAL A 187 33.38 6.91 -15.84
C VAL A 187 34.27 8.07 -16.28
N LEU A 188 33.92 9.31 -15.89
CA LEU A 188 34.72 10.49 -16.22
C LEU A 188 36.10 10.46 -15.54
N ALA A 189 36.15 10.03 -14.27
CA ALA A 189 37.40 9.88 -13.52
C ALA A 189 38.33 8.82 -14.14
N ILE A 190 37.78 7.67 -14.54
CA ILE A 190 38.58 6.62 -15.20
C ILE A 190 39.11 7.12 -16.55
N PHE A 191 38.27 7.78 -17.35
CA PHE A 191 38.67 8.28 -18.67
C PHE A 191 39.78 9.32 -18.58
N THR A 192 39.71 10.24 -17.60
CA THR A 192 40.75 11.26 -17.37
C THR A 192 42.08 10.64 -16.92
N ILE A 193 42.05 9.61 -16.06
CA ILE A 193 43.26 8.87 -15.68
C ILE A 193 43.90 8.20 -16.90
N VAL A 194 43.09 7.51 -17.71
CA VAL A 194 43.59 6.86 -18.94
C VAL A 194 44.19 7.88 -19.91
N ALA A 195 43.51 9.01 -20.14
CA ALA A 195 44.02 10.09 -20.97
C ALA A 195 45.34 10.67 -20.45
N ALA A 196 45.48 10.84 -19.13
CA ALA A 196 46.73 11.31 -18.51
C ALA A 196 47.87 10.30 -18.72
N ILE A 197 47.63 9.00 -18.56
CA ILE A 197 48.62 7.96 -18.84
C ILE A 197 49.08 8.02 -20.30
N TRP A 198 48.14 8.10 -21.25
CA TRP A 198 48.48 8.26 -22.67
C TRP A 198 49.32 9.50 -22.94
N LEU A 199 48.95 10.65 -22.34
CA LEU A 199 49.70 11.89 -22.48
C LEU A 199 51.14 11.75 -21.96
N THR A 200 51.33 11.11 -20.80
CA THR A 200 52.67 10.88 -20.24
C THR A 200 53.50 9.96 -21.12
N LEU A 201 52.93 8.89 -21.67
CA LEU A 201 53.63 7.97 -22.58
C LEU A 201 54.05 8.67 -23.87
N ILE A 202 53.15 9.45 -24.50
CA ILE A 202 53.46 10.22 -25.71
C ILE A 202 54.59 11.21 -25.44
N THR A 203 54.54 11.90 -24.31
CA THR A 203 55.57 12.87 -23.92
C THR A 203 56.93 12.19 -23.71
N GLN A 204 56.96 11.02 -23.06
CA GLN A 204 58.18 10.24 -22.87
C GLN A 204 58.75 9.77 -24.21
N ILE A 205 57.93 9.21 -25.11
CA ILE A 205 58.34 8.77 -26.45
C ILE A 205 58.92 9.94 -27.25
N TRP A 206 58.25 11.10 -27.21
CA TRP A 206 58.70 12.28 -27.95
C TRP A 206 60.04 12.81 -27.42
N ARG A 207 60.21 12.84 -26.10
CA ARG A 207 61.48 13.22 -25.47
C ARG A 207 62.62 12.27 -25.86
N VAL A 208 62.38 10.95 -25.79
CA VAL A 208 63.37 9.93 -26.20
C VAL A 208 63.72 10.06 -27.68
N ARG A 209 62.72 10.26 -28.54
CA ARG A 209 62.92 10.46 -29.99
C ARG A 209 63.74 11.72 -30.27
N ARG A 210 63.47 12.83 -29.58
CA ARG A 210 64.24 14.07 -29.73
C ARG A 210 65.70 13.88 -29.31
N VAL A 211 65.95 13.20 -28.18
CA VAL A 211 67.32 12.90 -27.72
C VAL A 211 68.05 11.99 -28.70
N ARG A 212 67.40 10.96 -29.25
CA ARG A 212 68.01 10.10 -30.28
C ARG A 212 68.35 10.85 -31.57
N LEU A 213 67.52 11.79 -31.98
CA LEU A 213 67.78 12.63 -33.17
C LEU A 213 68.92 13.63 -32.93
N ALA A 214 69.07 14.19 -31.72
CA ALA A 214 70.14 15.12 -31.38
C ALA A 214 71.53 14.46 -31.27
N VAL A 215 71.60 13.17 -30.94
CA VAL A 215 72.87 12.40 -30.90
C VAL A 215 73.37 12.04 -32.31
N GLN A 216 72.54 12.21 -33.34
CA GLN A 216 72.83 11.79 -34.71
C GLN A 216 73.36 12.92 -35.62
N GLU A 217 73.86 14.03 -35.07
CA GLU A 217 74.63 15.00 -35.87
C GLU A 217 76.07 14.48 -36.13
N PRO A 218 76.52 14.44 -37.40
CA PRO A 218 77.83 13.92 -37.77
C PRO A 218 78.94 14.92 -37.43
N ALA A 219 80.01 14.45 -36.79
CA ALA A 219 81.26 15.20 -36.69
C ALA A 219 81.85 15.42 -38.11
N PRO A 220 82.13 16.66 -38.55
CA PRO A 220 82.84 16.88 -39.80
C PRO A 220 84.35 16.63 -39.60
N SER A 221 84.91 15.57 -40.19
CA SER A 221 86.36 15.51 -40.39
C SER A 221 86.73 16.34 -41.62
N THR A 222 87.03 17.61 -41.40
CA THR A 222 87.66 18.47 -42.41
C THR A 222 89.05 17.97 -42.76
N ALA A 223 89.22 17.76 -44.06
CA ALA A 223 90.44 17.67 -44.85
C ALA A 223 91.74 18.21 -44.23
N ASN A 224 92.85 17.51 -44.47
CA ASN A 224 94.08 18.20 -44.80
C ASN A 224 94.80 17.51 -45.97
N ARG A 225 94.90 18.28 -47.06
CA ARG A 225 95.53 17.97 -48.34
C ARG A 225 96.75 18.86 -48.40
N GLU A 226 97.95 18.28 -48.29
CA GLU A 226 99.16 19.01 -48.70
C GLU A 226 100.18 18.05 -49.30
N SER A 227 100.45 18.28 -50.59
CA SER A 227 101.55 17.73 -51.37
C SER A 227 102.46 18.91 -51.70
N PRO A 228 103.78 18.69 -51.72
CA PRO A 228 104.49 19.02 -52.95
C PRO A 228 105.55 18.00 -53.40
N ALA A 229 105.62 17.93 -54.74
CA ALA A 229 106.72 17.58 -55.66
C ALA A 229 108.17 17.64 -55.13
N ARG A 230 109.22 17.10 -55.77
CA ARG A 230 109.52 16.11 -56.84
C ARG A 230 111.07 16.20 -57.02
N VAL A 231 111.70 15.17 -57.60
CA VAL A 231 113.07 15.16 -58.23
C VAL A 231 114.25 14.93 -57.26
N GLY A 232 115.25 14.07 -57.49
CA GLY A 232 115.65 13.19 -58.61
C GLY A 232 116.71 12.18 -58.12
N ALA A 233 116.78 10.98 -58.72
CA ALA A 233 117.73 10.56 -59.76
C ALA A 233 119.06 9.97 -59.24
N GLY A 234 119.37 8.74 -59.69
CA GLY A 234 120.76 8.33 -59.96
C GLY A 234 121.28 7.03 -59.33
N ARG A 235 121.25 5.97 -60.14
CA ARG A 235 122.02 4.70 -60.14
C ARG A 235 121.73 3.64 -59.08
#